data_AF-A0ABD5LUX7-F1
#
_entry.id   AF-A0ABD5LUX7-F1
#
_cell.length_a   1.000
_cell.length_b   1.000
_cell.length_c   1.000
_cell.angle_alpha   90.00
_cell.angle_beta   90.00
_cell.angle_gamma   90.00
#
_symmetry.space_group_name_H-M   'P 1'
#
loop_
_entity.id
_entity.type
_entity.pdbx_description
1 polymer ?
#
loop_
_entity_poly.entity_id
_entity_poly.type
_entity_poly.pdbx_seq_one_letter_code
_entity_poly.pdbx_strand_id
1 'polypeptide(L)'
;MELTLAPNPLHDQPQTLNINKVATLIGENGSGKSSILHSIFKKQIEEPSGTLQLICATSGQNENFSTFFERRLTSLRSRKDISDIDFSSLFFTQKDVRFLTFLAYTFKSNGLVFNFVNNHKAFKDQVSVKLKLKISVPDTYIKMYNKTR
;
A
#
# COMPACT_ATOMS: atom_id res chain seq x y z
N MET A 1 -15.48 -12.16 9.54
CA MET A 1 -15.60 -11.60 8.18
C MET A 1 -15.61 -12.77 7.20
N GLU A 2 -16.57 -12.76 6.28
CA GLU A 2 -16.68 -13.77 5.23
C GLU A 2 -16.21 -13.15 3.89
N LEU A 3 -15.34 -13.85 3.17
CA LEU A 3 -14.80 -13.44 1.87
C LEU A 3 -15.03 -14.52 0.84
N THR A 4 -15.91 -14.25 -0.13
CA THR A 4 -16.12 -15.16 -1.27
C THR A 4 -15.16 -14.81 -2.41
N LEU A 5 -14.21 -15.70 -2.67
CA LEU A 5 -13.27 -15.64 -3.77
C LEU A 5 -13.91 -16.14 -5.07
N ALA A 6 -13.62 -15.45 -6.16
CA ALA A 6 -13.91 -15.98 -7.50
C ALA A 6 -13.04 -17.22 -7.79
N PRO A 7 -13.48 -18.10 -8.71
CA PRO A 7 -12.65 -19.16 -9.27
C PRO A 7 -11.28 -18.66 -9.72
N ASN A 8 -10.26 -19.50 -9.54
CA ASN A 8 -8.88 -19.16 -9.91
C ASN A 8 -8.19 -20.39 -10.55
N PRO A 9 -7.00 -20.24 -11.17
CA PRO A 9 -6.35 -21.33 -11.90
C PRO A 9 -6.04 -22.60 -11.10
N LEU A 10 -6.16 -22.56 -9.76
CA LEU A 10 -5.94 -23.70 -8.88
C LEU A 10 -7.25 -24.33 -8.37
N HIS A 11 -8.39 -23.65 -8.56
CA HIS A 11 -9.69 -24.10 -8.08
C HIS A 11 -10.83 -23.44 -8.85
N ASP A 12 -11.61 -24.27 -9.53
CA ASP A 12 -12.57 -23.83 -10.55
C ASP A 12 -13.92 -23.40 -9.94
N GLN A 13 -14.11 -23.66 -8.64
CA GLN A 13 -15.30 -23.25 -7.90
C GLN A 13 -15.03 -22.06 -6.97
N PRO A 14 -16.03 -21.21 -6.71
CA PRO A 14 -15.94 -20.16 -5.69
C PRO A 14 -15.55 -20.73 -4.33
N GLN A 15 -14.75 -19.98 -3.57
CA GLN A 15 -14.29 -20.39 -2.24
C GLN A 15 -14.68 -19.34 -1.21
N THR A 16 -15.20 -19.77 -0.06
CA THR A 16 -15.50 -18.88 1.06
C THR A 16 -14.40 -18.96 2.11
N LEU A 17 -13.77 -17.83 2.41
CA LEU A 17 -12.81 -17.68 3.51
C LEU A 17 -13.47 -16.99 4.71
N ASN A 18 -13.46 -17.66 5.86
CA ASN A 18 -13.91 -17.09 7.12
C ASN A 18 -12.70 -16.57 7.91
N ILE A 19 -12.56 -15.25 7.98
CA ILE A 19 -11.49 -14.56 8.71
C ILE A 19 -12.08 -13.91 9.96
N ASN A 20 -11.65 -14.35 11.14
CA ASN A 20 -12.11 -13.75 12.40
C ASN A 20 -11.41 -12.41 12.66
N LYS A 21 -10.10 -12.44 12.94
CA LYS A 21 -9.29 -11.23 13.23
C LYS A 21 -7.99 -11.20 12.45
N VAL A 22 -7.30 -12.32 12.41
CA VAL A 22 -6.05 -12.51 11.64
C VAL A 22 -6.12 -13.87 10.98
N ALA A 23 -5.68 -13.95 9.72
CA ALA A 23 -5.48 -15.19 8.99
C ALA A 23 -4.08 -15.20 8.39
N THR A 24 -3.45 -16.37 8.35
CA THR A 24 -2.11 -16.57 7.79
C THR A 24 -2.16 -17.64 6.71
N LEU A 25 -1.75 -17.29 5.49
CA LEU A 25 -1.65 -18.23 4.38
C LEU A 25 -0.25 -18.86 4.36
N ILE A 26 -0.17 -20.17 4.60
CA ILE A 26 1.08 -20.93 4.64
C ILE A 26 1.06 -21.98 3.53
N GLY A 27 2.18 -22.13 2.82
CA GLY A 27 2.34 -23.11 1.75
C GLY A 27 3.63 -22.89 0.98
N GLU A 28 4.03 -23.87 0.18
CA GLU A 28 5.26 -23.83 -0.64
C GLU A 28 5.18 -22.80 -1.78
N ASN A 29 6.32 -22.47 -2.40
CA ASN A 29 6.31 -21.59 -3.57
C ASN A 29 5.46 -22.19 -4.69
N GLY A 30 4.63 -21.38 -5.34
CA GLY A 30 3.68 -21.86 -6.34
C GLY A 30 2.34 -22.37 -5.78
N SER A 31 2.17 -22.49 -4.45
CA SER A 31 0.93 -22.99 -3.83
C SER A 31 -0.29 -22.05 -3.93
N GLY A 32 -0.23 -20.96 -4.70
CA GLY A 32 -1.37 -20.06 -4.90
C GLY A 32 -1.63 -18.99 -3.85
N LYS A 33 -0.77 -18.83 -2.84
CA LYS A 33 -0.95 -17.80 -1.79
C LYS A 33 -1.16 -16.39 -2.36
N SER A 34 -0.29 -15.99 -3.29
CA SER A 34 -0.40 -14.69 -3.97
C SER A 34 -1.67 -14.61 -4.81
N SER A 35 -2.08 -15.70 -5.47
CA SER A 35 -3.30 -15.74 -6.28
C SER A 35 -4.56 -15.50 -5.43
N ILE A 36 -4.64 -16.09 -4.23
CA ILE A 36 -5.75 -15.86 -3.30
C ILE A 36 -5.82 -14.39 -2.89
N LEU A 37 -4.71 -13.80 -2.44
CA LEU A 37 -4.67 -12.38 -2.08
C LEU A 37 -5.03 -11.49 -3.29
N HIS A 38 -4.63 -11.89 -4.49
CA HIS A 38 -4.89 -11.14 -5.71
C HIS A 38 -6.38 -11.16 -6.05
N SER A 39 -7.05 -12.31 -5.91
CA SER A 39 -8.49 -12.42 -6.10
C SER A 39 -9.28 -11.56 -5.10
N ILE A 40 -8.87 -11.51 -3.83
CA ILE A 40 -9.49 -10.62 -2.83
C ILE A 40 -9.36 -9.16 -3.26
N PHE A 41 -8.16 -8.75 -3.66
CA PHE A 41 -7.87 -7.37 -4.03
C PHE A 41 -8.56 -6.95 -5.33
N LYS A 42 -8.52 -7.81 -6.34
CA LYS A 42 -9.20 -7.61 -7.62
C LYS A 42 -10.70 -7.43 -7.42
N LYS A 43 -11.32 -8.33 -6.63
CA LYS A 43 -12.77 -8.25 -6.34
C LYS A 43 -13.16 -6.92 -5.71
N GLN A 44 -12.41 -6.46 -4.70
CA GLN A 44 -12.74 -5.20 -4.04
C GLN A 44 -12.56 -3.96 -4.96
N ILE A 45 -11.64 -4.01 -5.92
CA ILE A 45 -11.45 -2.91 -6.88
C ILE A 45 -12.54 -2.89 -7.95
N GLU A 46 -12.93 -4.07 -8.45
CA GLU A 46 -13.96 -4.22 -9.49
C GLU A 46 -15.37 -4.05 -8.93
N GLU A 47 -15.60 -4.53 -7.71
CA GLU A 47 -16.87 -4.49 -6.97
C GLU A 47 -16.62 -3.92 -5.56
N PRO A 48 -16.49 -2.59 -5.42
CA PRO A 48 -16.23 -1.95 -4.13
C PRO A 48 -17.37 -2.24 -3.15
N SER A 49 -17.03 -2.86 -2.03
CA SER A 49 -17.95 -2.99 -0.91
C SER A 49 -17.95 -1.70 -0.10
N GLY A 50 -19.12 -1.08 0.07
CA GLY A 50 -19.29 0.11 0.89
C GLY A 50 -18.95 -0.09 2.38
N THR A 51 -18.84 -1.35 2.83
CA THR A 51 -18.54 -1.70 4.22
C THR A 51 -17.08 -2.13 4.45
N LEU A 52 -16.34 -2.45 3.38
CA LEU A 52 -14.99 -3.01 3.49
C LEU A 52 -13.97 -2.05 2.90
N GLN A 53 -13.00 -1.67 3.72
CA GLN A 53 -11.80 -0.98 3.28
C GLN A 53 -10.67 -1.99 3.15
N LEU A 54 -10.02 -2.00 1.99
CA LEU A 54 -8.92 -2.90 1.72
C LEU A 54 -7.61 -2.13 1.69
N ILE A 55 -6.71 -2.51 2.58
CA ILE A 55 -5.35 -1.99 2.62
C ILE A 55 -4.40 -3.15 2.34
N CYS A 56 -3.64 -3.04 1.27
CA CYS A 56 -2.62 -4.01 0.89
C CYS A 56 -1.23 -3.39 1.08
N ALA A 57 -0.31 -4.16 1.67
CA ALA A 57 1.10 -3.80 1.73
C ALA A 57 1.93 -4.95 1.18
N THR A 58 2.89 -4.64 0.31
CA THR A 58 3.77 -5.63 -0.31
C THR A 58 5.24 -5.35 -0.01
N SER A 59 6.03 -6.42 0.11
CA SER A 59 7.49 -6.35 0.13
C SER A 59 8.10 -6.13 -1.26
N GLY A 60 7.28 -6.15 -2.33
CA GLY A 60 7.72 -5.85 -3.70
C GLY A 60 8.16 -7.06 -4.53
N GLN A 61 7.94 -8.29 -4.05
CA GLN A 61 8.37 -9.50 -4.77
C GLN A 61 7.30 -10.10 -5.73
N ASN A 62 6.07 -9.58 -5.73
CA ASN A 62 4.99 -10.10 -6.58
C ASN A 62 4.71 -9.13 -7.74
N GLU A 63 5.35 -9.35 -8.89
CA GLU A 63 5.27 -8.48 -10.08
C GLU A 63 3.82 -8.29 -10.58
N ASN A 64 3.02 -9.37 -10.63
CA ASN A 64 1.63 -9.32 -11.09
C ASN A 64 0.74 -8.35 -10.29
N PHE A 65 0.96 -8.28 -8.97
CA PHE A 65 0.22 -7.36 -8.11
C PHE A 65 0.57 -5.90 -8.43
N SER A 66 1.87 -5.63 -8.60
CA SER A 66 2.36 -4.30 -8.93
C SER A 66 1.77 -3.84 -10.26
N THR A 67 1.72 -4.68 -11.30
CA THR A 67 1.15 -4.30 -12.60
C THR A 67 -0.33 -3.97 -12.53
N PHE A 68 -1.14 -4.78 -11.84
CA PHE A 68 -2.58 -4.50 -11.70
C PHE A 68 -2.82 -3.20 -10.94
N PHE A 69 -2.05 -2.95 -9.88
CA PHE A 69 -2.14 -1.72 -9.12
C PHE A 69 -1.67 -0.49 -9.92
N GLU A 70 -0.55 -0.56 -10.64
CA GLU A 70 -0.07 0.54 -11.47
C GLU A 70 -1.12 0.96 -12.52
N ARG A 71 -1.87 0.01 -13.09
CA ARG A 71 -2.99 0.31 -13.98
C ARG A 71 -4.10 1.10 -13.28
N ARG A 72 -4.48 0.71 -12.06
CA ARG A 72 -5.47 1.44 -11.24
C ARG A 72 -4.95 2.82 -10.82
N LEU A 73 -3.70 2.95 -10.41
CA LEU A 73 -3.07 4.24 -10.09
C LEU A 73 -3.04 5.16 -11.30
N THR A 74 -2.69 4.63 -12.47
CA THR A 74 -2.67 5.39 -13.73
C THR A 74 -4.07 5.89 -14.08
N SER A 75 -5.10 5.06 -13.89
CA SER A 75 -6.49 5.47 -14.13
C SER A 75 -7.02 6.47 -13.11
N LEU A 76 -6.54 6.44 -11.87
CA LEU A 76 -6.86 7.46 -10.85
C LEU A 76 -6.11 8.77 -11.15
N ARG A 77 -4.84 8.72 -11.53
CA ARG A 77 -4.03 9.91 -11.87
C ARG A 77 -4.49 10.60 -13.15
N SER A 78 -5.12 9.86 -14.08
CA SER A 78 -5.70 10.45 -15.29
C SER A 78 -6.99 11.21 -15.01
N ARG A 79 -7.68 10.91 -13.90
CA ARG A 79 -8.76 11.76 -13.39
C ARG A 79 -8.13 13.01 -12.78
N LYS A 80 -8.47 14.18 -13.32
CA LYS A 80 -7.92 15.48 -12.88
C LYS A 80 -8.47 15.94 -11.52
N ASP A 81 -9.32 15.15 -10.88
CA ASP A 81 -9.98 15.52 -9.64
C ASP A 81 -9.43 14.72 -8.46
N ILE A 82 -8.72 15.41 -7.57
CA ILE A 82 -8.12 14.85 -6.35
C ILE A 82 -9.22 14.52 -5.32
N SER A 83 -10.41 15.12 -5.44
CA SER A 83 -11.54 14.84 -4.53
C SER A 83 -12.17 13.46 -4.78
N ASP A 84 -11.89 12.84 -5.94
CA ASP A 84 -12.42 11.54 -6.34
C ASP A 84 -11.44 10.38 -6.04
N ILE A 85 -10.45 10.61 -5.17
CA ILE A 85 -9.53 9.56 -4.71
C ILE A 85 -10.30 8.60 -3.80
N ASP A 86 -10.64 7.45 -4.38
CA ASP A 86 -11.24 6.34 -3.68
C ASP A 86 -10.26 5.67 -2.69
N PHE A 87 -10.47 5.91 -1.40
CA PHE A 87 -9.70 5.30 -0.31
C PHE A 87 -10.21 3.90 0.09
N SER A 88 -11.24 3.35 -0.57
CA SER A 88 -11.76 2.02 -0.26
C SER A 88 -10.75 0.90 -0.57
N SER A 89 -9.79 1.17 -1.46
CA SER A 89 -8.71 0.24 -1.81
C SER A 89 -7.37 0.97 -1.91
N LEU A 90 -6.48 0.72 -0.96
CA LEU A 90 -5.12 1.26 -0.93
C LEU A 90 -4.09 0.16 -1.07
N PHE A 91 -3.00 0.46 -1.77
CA PHE A 91 -1.86 -0.43 -1.88
C PHE A 91 -0.57 0.34 -1.63
N PHE A 92 0.28 -0.23 -0.80
CA PHE A 92 1.54 0.35 -0.39
C PHE A 92 2.69 -0.56 -0.78
N THR A 93 3.61 -0.03 -1.59
CA THR A 93 4.91 -0.66 -1.82
C THR A 93 5.77 -0.55 -0.56
N GLN A 94 6.87 -1.30 -0.54
CA GLN A 94 7.86 -1.18 0.54
C GLN A 94 8.36 0.27 0.72
N LYS A 95 8.48 1.05 -0.37
CA LYS A 95 8.89 2.46 -0.30
C LYS A 95 7.80 3.32 0.35
N ASP A 96 6.53 3.09 -0.01
CA ASP A 96 5.41 3.84 0.55
C ASP A 96 5.25 3.56 2.04
N VAL A 97 5.40 2.30 2.48
CA VAL A 97 5.36 1.93 3.90
C VAL A 97 6.48 2.62 4.68
N ARG A 98 7.70 2.69 4.13
CA ARG A 98 8.82 3.42 4.77
C ARG A 98 8.50 4.91 4.90
N PHE A 99 7.92 5.50 3.86
CA PHE A 99 7.52 6.90 3.88
C PHE A 99 6.39 7.16 4.90
N LEU A 100 5.35 6.35 4.93
CA LEU A 100 4.29 6.43 5.94
C LEU A 100 4.82 6.27 7.36
N THR A 101 5.75 5.33 7.56
CA THR A 101 6.41 5.13 8.86
C THR A 101 7.17 6.38 9.27
N PHE A 102 7.89 7.01 8.34
CA PHE A 102 8.58 8.28 8.58
C PHE A 102 7.61 9.40 8.99
N LEU A 103 6.50 9.57 8.25
CA LEU A 103 5.48 10.57 8.57
C LEU A 103 4.86 10.30 9.95
N ALA A 104 4.47 9.06 10.23
CA ALA A 104 3.87 8.66 11.50
C ALA A 104 4.82 8.86 12.69
N TYR A 105 6.11 8.60 12.50
CA TYR A 105 7.15 8.85 13.50
C TYR A 105 7.33 10.37 13.74
N THR A 106 7.39 11.17 12.68
CA THR A 106 7.76 12.59 12.76
C THR A 106 6.60 13.47 13.24
N PHE A 107 5.38 13.22 12.78
CA PHE A 107 4.23 14.10 13.05
C PHE A 107 3.45 13.73 14.31
N LYS A 108 3.54 12.49 14.80
CA LYS A 108 2.80 12.04 15.98
C LYS A 108 3.77 11.64 17.10
N SER A 109 4.19 12.63 17.87
CA SER A 109 4.92 12.40 19.11
C SER A 109 4.12 11.46 20.04
N ASN A 110 4.81 10.52 20.67
CA ASN A 110 4.20 9.47 21.51
C ASN A 110 3.18 8.55 20.80
N GLY A 111 3.13 8.55 19.45
CA GLY A 111 2.31 7.61 18.68
C GLY A 111 2.84 6.18 18.72
N LEU A 112 2.05 5.21 18.22
CA LEU A 112 2.44 3.79 18.19
C LEU A 112 3.77 3.56 17.46
N VAL A 113 3.95 4.21 16.30
CA VAL A 113 5.19 4.11 15.51
C VAL A 113 6.37 4.76 16.24
N PHE A 114 6.18 5.94 16.81
CA PHE A 114 7.19 6.63 17.61
C PHE A 114 7.64 5.77 18.80
N ASN A 115 6.69 5.24 19.57
CA ASN A 115 6.98 4.40 20.73
C ASN A 115 7.64 3.08 20.32
N PHE A 116 7.21 2.49 19.20
CA PHE A 116 7.83 1.28 18.68
C PHE A 116 9.30 1.52 18.29
N VAL A 117 9.58 2.55 17.48
CA VAL A 117 10.94 2.85 17.04
C VAL A 117 11.86 3.19 18.21
N ASN A 118 11.40 3.98 19.20
CA ASN A 118 12.25 4.41 20.30
C ASN A 118 12.45 3.37 21.41
N ASN A 119 11.54 2.41 21.57
CA ASN A 119 11.60 1.44 22.69
C ASN A 119 11.92 0.00 22.24
N HIS A 120 11.82 -0.31 20.95
CA HIS A 120 12.02 -1.68 20.48
C HIS A 120 13.52 -2.04 20.43
N LYS A 121 13.87 -3.24 20.89
CA LYS A 121 15.26 -3.70 21.03
C LYS A 121 16.07 -3.63 19.73
N ALA A 122 15.42 -3.79 18.58
CA ALA A 122 16.04 -3.72 17.26
C ALA A 122 16.54 -2.32 16.86
N PHE A 123 16.11 -1.27 17.56
CA PHE A 123 16.41 0.13 17.23
C PHE A 123 17.06 0.89 18.41
N LYS A 124 17.59 0.17 19.40
CA LYS A 124 18.12 0.73 20.66
C LYS A 124 19.17 1.84 20.50
N ASP A 125 19.83 1.90 19.33
CA ASP A 125 20.87 2.89 19.01
C ASP A 125 20.46 3.87 17.89
N GLN A 126 19.18 3.90 17.49
CA GLN A 126 18.71 4.85 16.47
C GLN A 126 18.51 6.24 17.07
N VAL A 127 19.47 7.13 16.82
CA VAL A 127 19.48 8.51 17.32
C VAL A 127 18.67 9.48 16.43
N SER A 128 18.36 9.11 15.18
CA SER A 128 17.54 9.97 14.29
C SER A 128 16.95 9.22 13.10
N VAL A 129 15.77 9.66 12.65
CA VAL A 129 15.14 9.23 11.39
C VAL A 129 15.30 10.34 10.36
N LYS A 130 15.82 10.02 9.17
CA LYS A 130 16.08 11.00 8.09
C LYS A 130 15.37 10.58 6.81
N LEU A 131 14.73 11.53 6.13
CA LEU A 131 14.12 11.35 4.82
C LEU A 131 14.96 12.08 3.76
N LYS A 132 15.36 11.35 2.71
CA LYS A 132 16.06 11.91 1.56
C LYS A 132 15.18 11.78 0.31
N LEU A 133 14.73 12.92 -0.22
CA LEU A 133 13.92 13.00 -1.43
C LEU A 133 14.70 13.70 -2.53
N LYS A 134 14.56 13.23 -3.77
CA LYS A 134 14.95 13.99 -4.96
C LYS A 134 13.71 14.76 -5.42
N ILE A 135 13.79 16.08 -5.42
CA ILE A 135 12.71 16.95 -5.87
C ILE A 135 13.15 17.55 -7.20
N SER A 136 12.31 17.43 -8.23
CA SER A 136 12.48 18.15 -9.49
C SER A 136 11.73 19.47 -9.39
N VAL A 137 12.41 20.58 -9.61
CA VAL A 137 11.80 21.91 -9.61
C VAL A 137 11.57 22.32 -11.06
N PRO A 138 10.33 22.65 -11.47
CA PRO A 138 10.06 23.07 -12.84
C PRO A 138 10.85 24.31 -13.25
N ASP A 139 11.33 24.34 -14.50
CA ASP A 139 12.15 25.44 -15.03
C ASP A 139 11.49 26.82 -14.91
N THR A 140 10.16 26.87 -14.96
CA THR A 140 9.39 28.12 -14.78
C THR A 140 9.68 28.78 -13.43
N TYR A 141 9.78 27.99 -12.36
CA TYR A 141 10.10 28.51 -11.02
C TYR A 141 11.57 28.94 -10.92
N ILE A 142 12.49 28.21 -11.57
CA ILE A 142 13.92 28.55 -11.61
C ILE A 142 14.11 29.88 -12.34
N LYS A 143 13.41 30.10 -13.46
CA LYS A 143 13.46 31.33 -14.25
C LYS A 143 12.92 32.54 -13.47
N MET A 144 11.84 32.38 -12.71
CA MET A 144 11.30 33.48 -11.88
C MET A 144 12.29 33.89 -10.77
N TYR A 145 12.92 32.92 -10.10
CA TYR A 145 13.91 33.20 -9.07
C TYR A 145 15.12 33.98 -9.63
N ASN A 146 15.64 33.57 -10.79
CA ASN A 146 16.81 34.21 -11.42
C ASN A 146 16.52 35.60 -11.99
N LYS A 147 15.26 35.97 -12.22
CA LYS A 147 14.85 37.30 -12.71
C LYS A 147 14.70 38.33 -11.60
N THR A 148 14.73 37.89 -10.34
CA THR A 148 14.56 38.73 -9.14
C THR A 148 15.90 39.05 -8.47
N ARG A 149 17.02 38.64 -9.08
CA ARG A 149 18.39 39.09 -8.79
C ARG A 149 18.86 40.02 -9.89
#